data_AF-A0A1Z8X2J1-F1
#
_entry.id   AF-A0A1Z8X2J1-F1
#
_cell.length_a   1.000
_cell.length_b   1.000
_cell.length_c   1.000
_cell.angle_alpha   90.00
_cell.angle_beta   90.00
_cell.angle_gamma   90.00
#
_symmetry.space_group_name_H-M   'P 1'
#
loop_
_entity.id
_entity.type
_entity.pdbx_description
1 polymer ?
#
loop_
_entity_poly.entity_id
_entity_poly.type
_entity_poly.pdbx_seq_one_letter_code
_entity_poly.pdbx_strand_id
1 'polypeptide(L)'
;MAHKKGQGSSRNGRDSESKRLGVKKFGGQSVIAGNILVRQRGTKFSPGRNVGLGRDWTLFALTDGRVEFDKNGRRINVIQEQAAAN
;
A
#
# COMPACT_ATOMS: atom_id res chain seq x y z
N MET A 1 -55.01 -21.69 11.05
CA MET A 1 -53.90 -21.29 11.95
C MET A 1 -52.81 -22.34 11.86
N ALA A 2 -51.55 -21.89 11.75
CA ALA A 2 -50.29 -22.64 11.74
C ALA A 2 -50.10 -23.63 10.56
N HIS A 3 -48.94 -23.72 9.89
CA HIS A 3 -47.60 -23.76 10.46
C HIS A 3 -46.54 -22.99 9.65
N LYS A 4 -45.75 -22.24 10.41
CA LYS A 4 -44.41 -21.65 10.18
C LYS A 4 -44.07 -21.19 8.74
N LYS A 5 -44.06 -19.87 8.55
CA LYS A 5 -43.29 -19.19 7.49
C LYS A 5 -41.87 -19.77 7.49
N GLY A 6 -41.48 -20.43 6.41
CA GLY A 6 -40.15 -21.00 6.25
C GLY A 6 -39.09 -19.95 6.50
N GLN A 7 -38.42 -20.03 7.64
CA GLN A 7 -37.33 -19.15 7.99
C GLN A 7 -36.08 -19.73 7.33
N GLY A 8 -35.65 -19.13 6.21
CA GLY A 8 -34.39 -19.51 5.56
C GLY A 8 -33.20 -19.27 6.48
N SER A 9 -32.40 -20.30 6.76
CA SER A 9 -31.14 -20.12 7.49
C SER A 9 -30.08 -19.62 6.51
N SER A 10 -29.46 -18.47 6.77
CA SER A 10 -28.33 -18.02 5.96
C SER A 10 -27.08 -18.81 6.33
N ARG A 11 -26.41 -19.41 5.33
CA ARG A 11 -25.13 -20.13 5.47
C ARG A 11 -23.91 -19.23 5.21
N ASN A 12 -24.13 -17.93 5.04
CA ASN A 12 -23.10 -16.96 4.69
C ASN A 12 -22.58 -16.27 5.96
N GLY A 13 -21.50 -16.82 6.53
CA GLY A 13 -20.85 -16.28 7.74
C GLY A 13 -19.33 -16.45 7.75
N ARG A 14 -18.72 -16.78 6.60
CA ARG A 14 -17.27 -16.90 6.48
C ARG A 14 -16.70 -15.62 5.91
N ASP A 15 -15.80 -15.00 6.66
CA ASP A 15 -14.92 -13.98 6.16
C ASP A 15 -13.48 -14.28 6.62
N SER A 16 -12.51 -13.76 5.88
CA SER A 16 -11.09 -13.95 6.16
C SER A 16 -10.52 -12.76 6.92
N GLU A 17 -9.55 -13.02 7.79
CA GLU A 17 -8.87 -11.95 8.52
C GLU A 17 -8.20 -10.93 7.61
N SER A 18 -8.37 -9.64 7.93
CA SER A 18 -7.81 -8.55 7.14
C SER A 18 -6.27 -8.61 7.10
N LYS A 19 -5.70 -8.34 5.92
CA LYS A 19 -4.23 -8.40 5.70
C LYS A 19 -3.52 -7.06 5.87
N ARG A 20 -4.22 -6.03 6.40
CA ARG A 20 -3.68 -4.69 6.67
C ARG A 20 -2.93 -4.08 5.47
N LEU A 21 -3.48 -4.29 4.27
CA LEU A 21 -2.97 -3.68 3.04
C LEU A 21 -3.14 -2.15 3.08
N GLY A 22 -2.42 -1.45 2.22
CA GLY A 22 -2.51 0.00 2.05
C GLY A 22 -1.17 0.71 2.14
N VAL A 23 -1.25 2.03 2.03
CA VAL A 23 -0.11 2.95 2.12
C VAL A 23 0.41 2.99 3.55
N LYS A 24 1.74 2.96 3.69
CA LYS A 24 2.46 3.00 4.97
C LYS A 24 3.23 4.31 5.15
N LYS A 25 3.70 4.89 4.05
CA LYS A 25 4.35 6.20 4.02
C LYS A 25 3.65 7.08 2.99
N PHE A 26 3.18 8.23 3.44
CA PHE A 26 2.49 9.21 2.61
C PHE A 26 3.46 10.22 1.98
N GLY A 27 2.98 10.98 0.99
CA GLY A 27 3.78 12.00 0.34
C GLY A 27 4.34 13.03 1.32
N GLY A 28 5.59 13.43 1.12
CA GLY A 28 6.32 14.38 1.95
C GLY A 28 6.98 13.78 3.21
N GLN A 29 6.71 12.51 3.53
CA GLN A 29 7.33 11.86 4.69
C GLN A 29 8.76 11.38 4.38
N SER A 30 9.65 11.56 5.36
CA SER A 30 11.00 11.02 5.31
C SER A 30 11.00 9.50 5.48
N VAL A 31 11.85 8.84 4.71
CA VAL A 31 12.05 7.39 4.70
C VAL A 31 13.54 7.07 4.65
N ILE A 32 13.88 5.93 5.24
CA ILE A 32 15.19 5.31 5.08
C ILE A 32 15.11 4.16 4.08
N ALA A 33 16.24 3.75 3.53
CA ALA A 33 16.37 2.57 2.69
C ALA A 33 15.78 1.34 3.40
N GLY A 34 15.03 0.52 2.65
CA GLY A 34 14.32 -0.65 3.16
C GLY A 34 12.93 -0.36 3.73
N ASN A 35 12.54 0.90 3.96
CA ASN A 35 11.19 1.19 4.45
C ASN A 35 10.11 0.75 3.46
N ILE A 36 9.06 0.11 3.98
CA ILE A 36 7.87 -0.23 3.20
C ILE A 36 7.06 1.05 2.95
N LEU A 37 6.76 1.30 1.68
CA LEU A 37 5.95 2.45 1.24
C LEU A 37 4.47 2.06 1.12
N VAL A 38 4.19 0.93 0.47
CA VAL A 38 2.82 0.43 0.24
C VAL A 38 2.79 -1.08 0.24
N ARG A 39 1.87 -1.69 1.00
CA ARG A 39 1.53 -3.12 0.85
C ARG A 39 0.28 -3.24 0.00
N GLN A 40 0.35 -3.95 -1.11
CA GLN A 40 -0.75 -4.02 -2.07
C GLN A 40 -0.94 -5.44 -2.61
N ARG A 41 -2.01 -5.66 -3.37
CA ARG A 41 -2.24 -6.88 -4.16
C ARG A 41 -2.32 -6.45 -5.61
N GLY A 42 -1.39 -6.97 -6.43
CA GLY A 42 -1.11 -6.42 -7.74
C GLY A 42 -0.50 -5.00 -7.65
N THR A 43 -0.17 -4.44 -8.81
CA THR A 43 0.44 -3.12 -8.96
C THR A 43 -0.60 -2.03 -9.16
N LYS A 44 -1.29 -1.67 -8.07
CA LYS A 44 -2.11 -0.44 -8.06
C LYS A 44 -1.21 0.78 -8.14
N PHE A 45 -0.12 0.77 -7.38
CA PHE A 45 1.00 1.68 -7.54
C PHE A 45 2.18 0.96 -8.18
N SER A 46 2.88 1.66 -9.07
CA SER A 46 4.09 1.19 -9.74
C SER A 46 5.33 1.79 -9.09
N PRO A 47 6.46 1.07 -9.07
CA PRO A 47 7.71 1.65 -8.61
C PRO A 47 8.13 2.81 -9.52
N GLY A 48 8.58 3.89 -8.92
CA GLY A 48 9.20 5.02 -9.59
C GLY A 48 10.69 5.11 -9.25
N ARG A 49 11.22 6.33 -9.13
CA ARG A 49 12.64 6.57 -8.78
C ARG A 49 12.92 6.10 -7.35
N ASN A 50 14.02 5.36 -7.16
CA ASN A 50 14.50 4.86 -5.87
C ASN A 50 13.48 4.00 -5.10
N VAL A 51 12.58 3.31 -5.80
CA VAL A 51 11.59 2.41 -5.21
C VAL A 51 11.69 1.03 -5.86
N GLY A 52 11.76 -0.01 -5.03
CA GLY A 52 11.76 -1.40 -5.46
C GLY A 52 10.37 -2.04 -5.36
N LEU A 53 10.14 -3.08 -6.16
CA LEU A 53 8.94 -3.93 -6.11
C LEU A 53 9.30 -5.31 -5.55
N GLY A 54 8.66 -5.71 -4.46
CA GLY A 54 8.79 -7.04 -3.87
C GLY A 54 7.99 -8.11 -4.62
N ARG A 55 8.25 -9.38 -4.31
CA ARG A 55 7.52 -10.53 -4.88
C ARG A 55 6.01 -10.48 -4.61
N ASP A 56 5.61 -9.92 -3.46
CA ASP A 56 4.22 -9.74 -3.07
C ASP A 56 3.64 -8.39 -3.54
N TRP A 57 4.26 -7.74 -4.53
CA TRP A 57 3.93 -6.42 -5.05
C TRP A 57 4.05 -5.26 -4.05
N THR A 58 4.62 -5.50 -2.87
CA THR A 58 4.94 -4.44 -1.90
C THR A 58 5.99 -3.49 -2.47
N LEU A 59 5.77 -2.19 -2.33
CA LEU A 59 6.75 -1.17 -2.70
C LEU A 59 7.60 -0.78 -1.49
N PHE A 60 8.92 -0.67 -1.68
CA PHE A 60 9.87 -0.30 -0.63
C PHE A 60 10.91 0.69 -1.15
N ALA A 61 11.45 1.52 -0.25
CA ALA A 61 12.47 2.50 -0.58
C ALA A 61 13.84 1.83 -0.79
N LEU A 62 14.56 2.21 -1.84
CA LEU A 62 15.94 1.76 -2.09
C LEU A 62 16.98 2.69 -1.46
N THR A 63 16.61 3.95 -1.25
CA THR A 63 17.48 4.98 -0.68
C THR A 63 16.73 5.79 0.38
N ASP A 64 17.48 6.53 1.19
CA ASP A 64 16.92 7.53 2.10
C ASP A 64 16.39 8.73 1.30
N GLY A 65 15.37 9.40 1.83
CA GLY A 65 14.79 10.58 1.19
C GLY A 65 13.35 10.86 1.61
N ARG A 66 12.60 11.56 0.77
CA ARG A 66 11.17 11.85 0.97
C ARG A 66 10.32 11.17 -0.10
N VAL A 67 9.17 10.66 0.32
CA VAL A 67 8.21 10.01 -0.59
C VAL A 67 7.46 11.05 -1.43
N GLU A 68 7.39 10.82 -2.72
CA GLU A 68 6.58 11.62 -3.64
C GLU A 68 5.67 10.71 -4.46
N PHE A 69 4.40 11.08 -4.55
CA PHE A 69 3.41 10.42 -5.40
C PHE A 69 3.23 11.25 -6.66
N ASP A 70 3.31 10.62 -7.83
CA ASP A 70 3.04 11.31 -9.09
C ASP A 70 1.58 11.81 -9.11
N LYS A 71 1.37 13.07 -9.47
CA LYS A 71 0.01 13.65 -9.61
C LYS A 71 -0.77 13.04 -10.77
N ASN A 72 -0.08 12.71 -11.86
CA ASN A 72 -0.69 12.23 -13.11
C ASN A 72 -0.48 10.73 -13.35
N GLY A 73 0.24 10.06 -12.45
CA GLY A 73 0.64 8.67 -12.60
C GLY A 73 0.35 7.86 -11.35
N ARG A 74 0.44 6.53 -11.47
CA ARG A 74 0.34 5.61 -10.33
C ARG A 74 1.71 5.31 -9.72
N ARG A 75 2.72 6.16 -9.92
CA ARG A 75 4.09 5.90 -9.48
C ARG A 75 4.38 6.51 -8.12
N ILE A 76 5.24 5.82 -7.37
CA ILE A 76 5.79 6.30 -6.10
C ILE A 76 7.29 6.45 -6.26
N ASN A 77 7.79 7.62 -5.91
CA ASN A 77 9.20 7.99 -5.98
C ASN A 77 9.73 8.27 -4.57
N VAL A 78 11.03 8.08 -4.38
CA VAL A 78 11.77 8.61 -3.23
C VAL A 78 12.81 9.60 -3.74
N ILE A 79 12.67 10.86 -3.32
CA ILE A 79 13.58 11.94 -3.68
C ILE A 79 14.62 12.09 -2.58
N GLN A 80 15.91 12.10 -2.94
CA GLN A 80 16.97 12.36 -1.98
C GLN A 80 16.96 13.83 -1.58
N GLU A 81 16.95 14.12 -0.29
CA GLU A 81 17.07 15.49 0.23
C GLU A 81 18.55 15.87 0.14
N GLN A 82 18.89 16.77 -0.78
CA GLN A 82 20.26 17.29 -0.88
C GLN A 82 20.55 18.11 0.36
N ALA A 83 21.61 17.75 1.10
CA ALA A 83 22.12 18.62 2.15
C ALA A 83 22.60 19.90 1.47
N ALA A 84 21.95 21.03 1.76
CA ALA A 84 22.41 22.32 1.29
C ALA A 84 23.85 22.52 1.79
N ALA A 85 24.80 22.57 0.85
CA ALA A 85 26.17 22.92 1.14
C ALA A 85 26.18 24.38 1.64
N ASN A 86 26.60 24.56 2.90
CA ASN A 86 26.93 25.88 3.47
C ASN A 86 28.35 26.28 3.08
#